data_AF-A0A512N591-F1
#
_entry.id   AF-A0A512N591-F1
#
_cell.length_a   1.000
_cell.length_b   1.000
_cell.length_c   1.000
_cell.angle_alpha   90.00
_cell.angle_beta   90.00
_cell.angle_gamma   90.00
#
_symmetry.space_group_name_H-M   'P 1'
#
loop_
_entity.id
_entity.type
_entity.pdbx_description
1 polymer ?
#
loop_
_entity_poly.entity_id
_entity_poly.type
_entity_poly.pdbx_seq_one_letter_code
_entity_poly.pdbx_strand_id
1 'polypeptide(L)'
;MAKPKWKKNRQRRHHREPVVRRVAELLDTGTPTKWRWTTAARHGLRAAMCMKGIAWAIADARAEEIVTLARHRIGLSHYPSWIEARGDMPQEREFWYCAGCGGRIDGGYRRPWCGEDCRLLLKARHRRNGRRGDDAARQRFIRVVLTGGTEQPKAPRERRCKHCERHFEPVNRTQRYCSRTCFGRADRRLISRDCLICARPFSPKGPAKCCGPDCIAEKRRRTLREVNARRRVWHTKACAICGSVFKSARSVALYCGNPKCTKEAGRRAERLYRCRKREAAASPGEEGPPLELAAD
;
A
#
# COMPACT_ATOMS: atom_id res chain seq x y z
N MET A 1 -10.25 -43.08 36.05
CA MET A 1 -8.81 -43.28 35.71
C MET A 1 -8.32 -42.15 34.80
N ALA A 2 -7.38 -41.32 35.26
CA ALA A 2 -6.80 -40.25 34.45
C ALA A 2 -5.90 -40.85 33.34
N LYS A 3 -6.15 -40.51 32.07
CA LYS A 3 -5.33 -40.99 30.95
C LYS A 3 -3.86 -40.57 31.14
N PRO A 4 -2.89 -41.46 30.85
CA PRO A 4 -1.47 -41.20 31.10
C PRO A 4 -0.96 -40.00 30.28
N LYS A 5 -0.11 -39.16 30.90
CA LYS A 5 0.37 -37.87 30.35
C LYS A 5 0.95 -37.97 28.93
N TRP A 6 1.58 -39.10 28.56
CA TRP A 6 2.17 -39.32 27.24
C TRP A 6 1.14 -39.35 26.10
N LYS A 7 -0.09 -39.88 26.33
CA LYS A 7 -1.15 -39.92 25.31
C LYS A 7 -1.63 -38.50 24.94
N LYS A 8 -1.65 -37.58 25.90
CA LYS A 8 -2.02 -36.15 25.67
C LYS A 8 -0.99 -35.43 24.82
N ASN A 9 0.31 -35.74 24.97
CA ASN A 9 1.38 -35.16 24.15
C ASN A 9 1.37 -35.67 22.70
N ARG A 10 1.06 -36.96 22.49
CA ARG A 10 0.95 -37.53 21.13
C ARG A 10 -0.17 -36.89 20.32
N GLN A 11 -1.35 -36.72 20.90
CA GLN A 11 -2.48 -36.09 20.22
C GLN A 11 -2.20 -34.63 19.84
N ARG A 12 -1.45 -33.90 20.69
CA ARG A 12 -0.98 -32.54 20.38
C ARG A 12 -0.01 -32.49 19.20
N ARG A 13 0.85 -33.50 19.01
CA ARG A 13 1.75 -33.58 17.84
C ARG A 13 0.98 -33.72 16.53
N HIS A 14 -0.03 -34.59 16.47
CA HIS A 14 -0.80 -34.85 15.24
C HIS A 14 -1.55 -33.62 14.72
N HIS A 15 -2.05 -32.74 15.59
CA HIS A 15 -2.73 -31.50 15.17
C HIS A 15 -1.76 -30.38 14.76
N ARG A 16 -0.51 -30.43 15.21
CA ARG A 16 0.50 -29.40 14.90
C ARG A 16 1.20 -29.66 13.56
N GLU A 17 1.35 -30.94 13.22
CA GLU A 17 2.08 -31.40 12.04
C GLU A 17 1.61 -30.74 10.72
N PRO A 18 0.30 -30.66 10.40
CA PRO A 18 -0.16 -30.01 9.16
C PRO A 18 0.14 -28.51 9.13
N VAL A 19 0.06 -27.84 10.28
CA VAL A 19 0.35 -26.41 10.41
C VAL A 19 1.84 -26.16 10.17
N VAL A 20 2.72 -26.94 10.81
CA VAL A 20 4.18 -26.84 10.62
C VAL A 20 4.56 -27.07 9.17
N ARG A 21 4.05 -28.14 8.54
CA ARG A 21 4.29 -28.43 7.12
C ARG A 21 3.87 -27.25 6.23
N ARG A 22 2.69 -26.70 6.43
CA ARG A 22 2.19 -25.60 5.59
C ARG A 22 2.93 -24.28 5.82
N VAL A 23 3.39 -24.02 7.05
CA VAL A 23 4.25 -22.87 7.35
C VAL A 23 5.60 -23.03 6.65
N ALA A 24 6.19 -24.23 6.66
CA ALA A 24 7.45 -24.52 5.97
C ALA A 24 7.36 -24.24 4.46
N GLU A 25 6.31 -24.73 3.79
CA GLU A 25 6.05 -24.45 2.37
C GLU A 25 5.94 -22.95 2.07
N LEU A 26 5.30 -22.18 2.94
CA LEU A 26 5.17 -20.72 2.76
C LEU A 26 6.49 -19.98 2.99
N LEU A 27 7.28 -20.40 3.98
CA LEU A 27 8.60 -19.83 4.25
C LEU A 27 9.55 -20.07 3.07
N ASP A 28 9.47 -21.23 2.42
CA ASP A 28 10.32 -21.58 1.26
C ASP A 28 10.08 -20.67 0.03
N THR A 29 8.90 -20.04 -0.06
CA THR A 29 8.60 -19.02 -1.10
C THR A 29 9.19 -17.63 -0.81
N GLY A 30 10.01 -17.49 0.24
CA GLY A 30 10.69 -16.25 0.59
C GLY A 30 11.73 -15.86 -0.45
N THR A 31 11.42 -14.83 -1.25
CA THR A 31 12.40 -14.17 -2.13
C THR A 31 12.63 -12.73 -1.66
N PRO A 32 13.86 -12.21 -1.60
CA PRO A 32 15.11 -12.84 -2.05
C PRO A 32 15.65 -13.92 -1.10
N THR A 33 15.24 -13.91 0.17
CA THR A 33 15.72 -14.89 1.16
C THR A 33 14.56 -15.65 1.79
N LYS A 34 14.78 -16.93 2.11
CA LYS A 34 13.81 -17.78 2.84
C LYS A 34 13.44 -17.20 4.22
N TRP A 35 14.26 -16.29 4.74
CA TRP A 35 14.04 -15.56 5.99
C TRP A 35 12.98 -14.46 5.90
N ARG A 36 12.70 -13.94 4.71
CA ARG A 36 11.81 -12.79 4.49
C ARG A 36 10.46 -12.91 5.20
N TRP A 37 9.89 -14.11 5.24
CA TRP A 37 8.54 -14.32 5.76
C TRP A 37 8.48 -14.74 7.23
N THR A 38 9.60 -14.92 7.92
CA THR A 38 9.65 -15.42 9.31
C THR A 38 8.90 -14.54 10.30
N THR A 39 9.16 -13.23 10.27
CA THR A 39 8.45 -12.25 11.11
C THR A 39 6.96 -12.22 10.80
N ALA A 40 6.59 -12.18 9.51
CA ALA A 40 5.19 -12.22 9.07
C ALA A 40 4.48 -13.51 9.50
N ALA A 41 5.19 -14.65 9.48
CA ALA A 41 4.71 -15.94 9.95
C ALA A 41 4.41 -15.91 11.45
N ARG A 42 5.38 -15.52 12.29
CA ARG A 42 5.19 -15.43 13.75
C ARG A 42 4.00 -14.54 14.09
N HIS A 43 3.94 -13.33 13.52
CA HIS A 43 2.82 -12.41 13.77
C HIS A 43 1.47 -12.95 13.26
N GLY A 44 1.44 -13.58 12.09
CA GLY A 44 0.22 -14.15 11.53
C GLY A 44 -0.31 -15.32 12.36
N LEU A 45 0.57 -16.25 12.74
CA LEU A 45 0.23 -17.39 13.59
C LEU A 45 -0.27 -16.92 14.96
N ARG A 46 0.44 -15.99 15.61
CA ARG A 46 0.03 -15.41 16.90
C ARG A 46 -1.35 -14.76 16.80
N ALA A 47 -1.56 -13.91 15.81
CA ALA A 47 -2.84 -13.23 15.63
C ALA A 47 -3.99 -14.24 15.45
N ALA A 48 -3.78 -15.29 14.66
CA ALA A 48 -4.79 -16.34 14.49
C ALA A 48 -5.06 -17.15 15.76
N MET A 49 -4.06 -17.39 16.60
CA MET A 49 -4.25 -18.02 17.90
C MET A 49 -5.01 -17.12 18.87
N CYS A 50 -4.70 -15.83 18.92
CA CYS A 50 -5.46 -14.86 19.72
C CYS A 50 -6.93 -14.78 19.29
N MET A 51 -7.21 -14.82 17.98
CA MET A 51 -8.59 -14.87 17.45
C MET A 51 -9.34 -16.14 17.85
N LYS A 52 -8.64 -17.23 18.21
CA LYS A 52 -9.23 -18.44 18.80
C LYS A 52 -9.35 -18.40 20.33
N GLY A 53 -9.09 -17.25 20.95
CA GLY A 53 -9.17 -17.06 22.40
C GLY A 53 -7.92 -17.52 23.18
N ILE A 54 -6.80 -17.81 22.51
CA ILE A 54 -5.55 -18.16 23.21
C ILE A 54 -4.91 -16.88 23.75
N ALA A 55 -4.51 -16.88 25.03
CA ALA A 55 -3.81 -15.77 25.66
C ALA A 55 -2.54 -15.40 24.89
N TRP A 56 -2.25 -14.09 24.82
CA TRP A 56 -1.21 -13.54 23.94
C TRP A 56 0.18 -14.17 24.16
N ALA A 57 0.63 -14.31 25.41
CA ALA A 57 1.94 -14.87 25.73
C ALA A 57 2.08 -16.33 25.28
N ILE A 58 1.03 -17.14 25.48
CA ILE A 58 0.98 -18.54 25.05
C ILE A 58 0.94 -18.62 23.51
N ALA A 59 0.19 -17.72 22.87
CA ALA A 59 0.09 -17.65 21.41
C ALA A 59 1.43 -17.28 20.77
N ASP A 60 2.18 -16.34 21.35
CA ASP A 60 3.49 -15.93 20.85
C ASP A 60 4.53 -17.04 20.97
N ALA A 61 4.64 -17.68 22.15
CA ALA A 61 5.53 -18.82 22.36
C ALA A 61 5.24 -19.99 21.41
N ARG A 62 3.95 -20.30 21.19
CA ARG A 62 3.55 -21.35 20.22
C ARG A 62 3.83 -20.96 18.77
N ALA A 63 3.67 -19.69 18.42
CA ALA A 63 3.98 -19.21 17.08
C ALA A 63 5.48 -19.35 16.79
N GLU A 64 6.33 -19.00 17.77
CA GLU A 64 7.78 -19.19 17.70
C GLU A 64 8.18 -20.66 17.59
N GLU A 65 7.57 -21.55 18.39
CA GLU A 65 7.78 -23.00 18.30
C GLU A 65 7.48 -23.52 16.88
N ILE A 66 6.32 -23.15 16.31
CA ILE A 66 5.91 -23.58 14.96
C ILE A 66 6.85 -23.04 13.88
N VAL A 67 7.23 -21.77 13.94
CA VAL A 67 8.14 -21.17 12.95
C VAL A 67 9.52 -21.82 13.04
N THR A 68 10.00 -22.13 14.23
CA THR A 68 11.27 -22.83 14.43
C THR A 68 11.26 -24.22 13.82
N LEU A 69 10.23 -25.02 14.12
CA LEU A 69 10.08 -26.35 13.52
C LEU A 69 9.95 -26.28 11.98
N ALA A 70 9.22 -25.29 11.46
CA ALA A 70 9.07 -25.09 10.02
C ALA A 70 10.38 -24.69 9.34
N ARG A 71 11.22 -23.87 9.99
CA ARG A 71 12.55 -23.49 9.50
C ARG A 71 13.49 -24.69 9.43
N HIS A 72 13.54 -25.49 10.49
CA HIS A 72 14.38 -26.71 10.49
C HIS A 72 14.02 -27.65 9.33
N ARG A 73 12.73 -27.75 8.95
CA ARG A 73 12.30 -28.56 7.81
C ARG A 73 12.80 -28.10 6.45
N ILE A 74 12.97 -26.79 6.27
CA ILE A 74 13.48 -26.23 5.01
C ILE A 74 15.01 -26.07 5.02
N GLY A 75 15.69 -26.71 5.97
CA GLY A 75 17.15 -26.68 6.10
C GLY A 75 17.70 -25.42 6.79
N LEU A 76 16.85 -24.60 7.42
CA LEU A 76 17.28 -23.39 8.14
C LEU A 76 17.44 -23.70 9.63
N SER A 77 18.63 -24.15 10.01
CA SER A 77 18.93 -24.59 11.38
C SER A 77 19.26 -23.46 12.36
N HIS A 78 19.99 -22.43 11.90
CA HIS A 78 20.42 -21.30 12.70
C HIS A 78 19.75 -20.01 12.22
N TYR A 79 19.56 -19.05 13.13
CA TYR A 79 19.24 -17.69 12.71
C TYR A 79 20.46 -17.14 11.98
N PRO A 80 20.32 -16.52 10.81
CA PRO A 80 21.44 -15.88 10.16
C PRO A 80 21.97 -14.83 11.13
N SER A 81 23.29 -14.77 11.24
CA SER A 81 23.95 -13.59 11.78
C SER A 81 23.40 -12.33 11.09
N TRP A 82 23.49 -11.19 11.75
CA TRP A 82 23.01 -9.93 11.16
C TRP A 82 23.61 -9.68 9.76
N ILE A 83 24.85 -10.13 9.54
CA ILE A 83 25.56 -10.08 8.26
C ILE A 83 24.90 -11.00 7.22
N GLU A 84 24.68 -12.28 7.55
CA GLU A 84 24.02 -13.25 6.65
C GLU A 84 22.56 -12.88 6.35
N ALA A 85 21.86 -12.28 7.31
CA ALA A 85 20.46 -11.87 7.17
C ALA A 85 20.29 -10.74 6.14
N ARG A 86 21.35 -9.96 5.95
CA ARG A 86 21.43 -8.91 4.94
C ARG A 86 21.53 -9.50 3.53
N GLY A 87 21.98 -10.75 3.37
CA GLY A 87 22.19 -11.41 2.07
C GLY A 87 23.23 -10.69 1.20
N ASP A 88 23.21 -10.93 -0.11
CA ASP A 88 23.94 -10.15 -1.13
C ASP A 88 23.36 -8.74 -1.31
N MET A 89 22.86 -8.11 -0.25
CA MET A 89 22.62 -6.67 -0.29
C MET A 89 23.97 -6.04 -0.63
N PRO A 90 24.07 -5.32 -1.76
CA PRO A 90 25.34 -4.95 -2.35
C PRO A 90 26.24 -4.32 -1.29
N GLN A 91 27.30 -5.03 -0.95
CA GLN A 91 28.32 -4.60 -0.01
C GLN A 91 28.99 -3.37 -0.64
N GLU A 92 28.59 -2.19 -0.19
CA GLU A 92 29.20 -0.87 -0.49
C GLU A 92 29.25 -0.43 -1.97
N ARG A 93 29.06 -1.31 -2.95
CA ARG A 93 29.36 -1.06 -4.36
C ARG A 93 28.20 -0.52 -5.21
N GLU A 94 26.97 -0.43 -4.70
CA GLU A 94 25.80 0.06 -5.49
C GLU A 94 25.18 1.37 -5.00
N PHE A 95 25.82 2.08 -4.05
CA PHE A 95 25.33 3.41 -3.64
C PHE A 95 25.51 4.49 -4.72
N TRP A 96 26.13 4.14 -5.84
CA TRP A 96 26.24 5.00 -7.02
C TRP A 96 24.92 5.21 -7.75
N TYR A 97 23.86 4.48 -7.43
CA TYR A 97 22.56 4.63 -8.10
C TYR A 97 21.43 4.93 -7.11
N CYS A 98 20.52 5.81 -7.53
CA CYS A 98 19.36 6.18 -6.74
C CYS A 98 18.38 5.01 -6.64
N ALA A 99 18.07 4.59 -5.40
CA ALA A 99 17.09 3.53 -5.15
C ALA A 99 15.66 3.85 -5.64
N GLY A 100 15.35 5.13 -5.89
CA GLY A 100 14.09 5.58 -6.46
C GLY A 100 14.00 5.41 -7.97
N CYS A 101 14.90 6.10 -8.70
CA CYS A 101 14.87 6.22 -10.16
C CYS A 101 15.93 5.39 -10.91
N GLY A 102 16.94 4.86 -10.23
CA GLY A 102 18.08 4.15 -10.83
C GLY A 102 19.15 5.05 -11.45
N GLY A 103 19.01 6.38 -11.38
CA GLY A 103 20.00 7.33 -11.90
C GLY A 103 21.27 7.39 -11.05
N ARG A 104 22.41 7.69 -11.67
CA ARG A 104 23.70 7.79 -10.96
C ARG A 104 23.66 8.95 -9.94
N ILE A 105 24.24 8.75 -8.76
CA ILE A 105 24.35 9.77 -7.70
C ILE A 105 25.78 10.31 -7.74
N ASP A 106 25.93 11.59 -8.08
CA ASP A 106 27.21 12.28 -8.04
C ASP A 106 27.49 12.75 -6.59
N GLY A 107 28.71 12.55 -6.09
CA GLY A 107 29.16 13.11 -4.79
C GLY A 107 29.17 12.17 -3.57
N GLY A 108 29.03 10.85 -3.75
CA GLY A 108 29.35 9.88 -2.70
C GLY A 108 28.31 9.69 -1.56
N TYR A 109 28.70 8.81 -0.64
CA TYR A 109 27.91 7.82 0.11
C TYR A 109 26.79 8.27 1.07
N ARG A 110 26.37 9.54 1.13
CA ARG A 110 25.51 9.97 2.25
C ARG A 110 24.03 9.63 2.10
N ARG A 111 23.50 9.43 0.88
CA ARG A 111 22.05 9.21 0.69
C ARG A 111 21.74 8.22 -0.44
N PRO A 112 20.80 7.28 -0.26
CA PRO A 112 20.42 6.31 -1.30
C PRO A 112 19.50 6.88 -2.39
N TRP A 113 19.39 8.20 -2.52
CA TRP A 113 18.54 8.87 -3.51
C TRP A 113 19.18 10.14 -4.06
N CYS A 114 18.95 10.43 -5.34
CA CYS A 114 19.52 11.62 -6.02
C CYS A 114 18.83 12.94 -5.64
N GLY A 115 17.63 12.90 -5.03
CA GLY A 115 16.88 14.10 -4.67
C GLY A 115 15.65 13.82 -3.80
N GLU A 116 15.06 14.87 -3.27
CA GLU A 116 13.90 14.80 -2.36
C GLU A 116 12.68 14.12 -3.03
N ASP A 117 12.47 14.36 -4.32
CA ASP A 117 11.39 13.71 -5.08
C ASP A 117 11.59 12.18 -5.14
N CYS A 118 12.81 11.72 -5.38
CA CYS A 118 13.12 10.29 -5.39
C CYS A 118 12.96 9.66 -4.00
N ARG A 119 13.30 10.39 -2.93
CA ARG A 119 13.04 9.95 -1.55
C ARG A 119 11.55 9.76 -1.30
N LEU A 120 10.72 10.73 -1.70
CA LEU A 120 9.27 10.67 -1.53
C LEU A 120 8.64 9.55 -2.38
N LEU A 121 9.08 9.38 -3.62
CA LEU A 121 8.64 8.30 -4.50
C LEU A 121 9.01 6.92 -3.95
N LEU A 122 10.25 6.75 -3.48
CA LEU A 122 10.72 5.51 -2.87
C LEU A 122 9.93 5.19 -1.59
N LYS A 123 9.70 6.19 -0.73
CA LYS A 123 8.85 6.05 0.47
C LYS A 123 7.42 5.67 0.11
N ALA A 124 6.84 6.27 -0.93
CA ALA A 124 5.51 5.93 -1.43
C ALA A 124 5.47 4.52 -2.04
N ARG A 125 6.54 4.10 -2.74
CA ARG A 125 6.70 2.74 -3.27
C ARG A 125 6.82 1.71 -2.15
N HIS A 126 7.66 1.93 -1.14
CA HIS A 126 7.75 1.04 0.03
C HIS A 126 6.43 0.96 0.79
N ARG A 127 5.73 2.08 0.99
CA ARG A 127 4.40 2.07 1.62
C ARG A 127 3.40 1.24 0.82
N ARG A 128 3.43 1.30 -0.51
CA ARG A 128 2.55 0.51 -1.39
C ARG A 128 2.94 -0.96 -1.47
N ASN A 129 4.22 -1.26 -1.63
CA ASN A 129 4.72 -2.62 -1.90
C ASN A 129 5.00 -3.41 -0.63
N GLY A 130 5.63 -2.80 0.37
CA GLY A 130 5.99 -3.46 1.63
C GLY A 130 4.75 -3.89 2.41
N ARG A 131 3.80 -2.96 2.63
CA ARG A 131 2.55 -3.30 3.33
C ARG A 131 1.75 -4.37 2.61
N ARG A 132 1.60 -4.27 1.28
CA ARG A 132 0.83 -5.27 0.52
C ARG A 132 1.47 -6.66 0.57
N GLY A 133 2.79 -6.76 0.47
CA GLY A 133 3.50 -8.03 0.52
C GLY A 133 3.42 -8.68 1.91
N ASP A 134 3.75 -7.92 2.95
CA ASP A 134 3.81 -8.41 4.32
C ASP A 134 2.40 -8.69 4.88
N ASP A 135 1.41 -7.84 4.58
CA ASP A 135 0.02 -8.08 4.96
C ASP A 135 -0.53 -9.31 4.22
N ALA A 136 -0.27 -9.46 2.92
CA ALA A 136 -0.69 -10.65 2.19
C ALA A 136 -0.03 -11.93 2.73
N ALA A 137 1.27 -11.88 3.04
CA ALA A 137 1.97 -12.99 3.68
C ALA A 137 1.36 -13.32 5.05
N ARG A 138 1.18 -12.32 5.91
CA ARG A 138 0.54 -12.45 7.22
C ARG A 138 -0.86 -13.08 7.11
N GLN A 139 -1.68 -12.63 6.17
CA GLN A 139 -3.01 -13.20 5.92
C GLN A 139 -2.95 -14.67 5.47
N ARG A 140 -1.93 -15.06 4.70
CA ARG A 140 -1.70 -16.48 4.37
C ARG A 140 -1.43 -17.30 5.63
N PHE A 141 -0.56 -16.85 6.53
CA PHE A 141 -0.26 -17.56 7.78
C PHE A 141 -1.44 -17.60 8.75
N ILE A 142 -2.22 -16.52 8.85
CA ILE A 142 -3.47 -16.51 9.61
C ILE A 142 -4.39 -17.63 9.13
N ARG A 143 -4.57 -17.73 7.81
CA ARG A 143 -5.42 -18.76 7.20
C ARG A 143 -4.97 -20.16 7.56
N VAL A 144 -3.66 -20.45 7.57
CA VAL A 144 -3.13 -21.77 7.94
C VAL A 144 -3.60 -22.20 9.34
N VAL A 145 -3.52 -21.32 10.33
CA VAL A 145 -3.96 -21.66 11.70
C VAL A 145 -5.48 -21.77 11.79
N LEU A 146 -6.21 -20.86 11.15
CA LEU A 146 -7.67 -20.89 11.16
C LEU A 146 -8.21 -22.16 10.52
N THR A 147 -7.59 -22.65 9.44
CA THR A 147 -7.95 -23.92 8.78
C THR A 147 -7.26 -25.15 9.38
N GLY A 148 -6.49 -25.00 10.46
CA GLY A 148 -5.78 -26.14 11.09
C GLY A 148 -4.73 -26.80 10.19
N GLY A 149 -4.20 -26.08 9.20
CA GLY A 149 -3.24 -26.61 8.23
C GLY A 149 -3.81 -27.66 7.28
N THR A 150 -5.11 -27.99 7.37
CA THR A 150 -5.75 -28.83 6.36
C THR A 150 -5.86 -28.03 5.08
N GLU A 151 -5.50 -28.65 3.95
CA GLU A 151 -5.88 -28.13 2.65
C GLU A 151 -7.37 -27.80 2.70
N GLN A 152 -7.74 -26.58 2.28
CA GLN A 152 -9.17 -26.29 2.13
C GLN A 152 -9.76 -27.44 1.32
N PRO A 153 -10.79 -28.14 1.81
CA PRO A 153 -11.34 -29.27 1.08
C PRO A 153 -11.56 -28.81 -0.36
N LYS A 154 -10.94 -29.53 -1.31
CA LYS A 154 -11.01 -29.21 -2.74
C LYS A 154 -12.46 -28.80 -3.02
N ALA A 155 -12.63 -27.70 -3.76
CA ALA A 155 -13.97 -27.23 -4.08
C ALA A 155 -14.78 -28.44 -4.60
N PRO A 156 -16.08 -28.55 -4.23
CA PRO A 156 -16.90 -29.71 -4.59
C PRO A 156 -16.70 -30.02 -6.07
N ARG A 157 -16.46 -31.31 -6.37
CA ARG A 157 -15.85 -31.76 -7.64
C ARG A 157 -16.58 -31.24 -8.87
N GLU A 158 -17.89 -31.02 -8.77
CA GLU A 158 -18.68 -30.57 -9.90
C GLU A 158 -19.76 -29.55 -9.47
N ARG A 159 -19.96 -28.51 -10.29
CA ARG A 159 -21.03 -27.51 -10.13
C ARG A 159 -21.68 -27.20 -11.46
N ARG A 160 -22.97 -26.84 -11.44
CA ARG A 160 -23.68 -26.32 -12.62
C ARG A 160 -23.42 -24.82 -12.80
N CYS A 161 -23.01 -24.40 -13.99
CA CYS A 161 -22.79 -23.00 -14.34
C CYS A 161 -24.10 -22.21 -14.30
N LYS A 162 -24.17 -21.11 -13.54
CA LYS A 162 -25.40 -20.29 -13.44
C LYS A 162 -25.80 -19.56 -14.74
N HIS A 163 -25.00 -19.65 -15.81
CA HIS A 163 -25.29 -18.99 -17.09
C HIS A 163 -25.69 -19.97 -18.19
N CYS A 164 -24.91 -21.02 -18.39
CA CYS A 164 -25.10 -22.00 -19.46
C CYS A 164 -25.49 -23.39 -18.96
N GLU A 165 -25.66 -23.56 -17.64
CA GLU A 165 -26.08 -24.78 -16.93
C GLU A 165 -25.19 -26.02 -17.07
N ARG A 166 -24.11 -25.95 -17.87
CA ARG A 166 -23.09 -26.99 -17.99
C ARG A 166 -22.40 -27.23 -16.65
N HIS A 167 -22.11 -28.49 -16.39
CA HIS A 167 -21.29 -28.89 -15.26
C HIS A 167 -19.83 -28.50 -15.50
N PHE A 168 -19.13 -28.11 -14.43
CA PHE A 168 -17.70 -27.77 -14.46
C PHE A 168 -17.07 -28.00 -13.08
N GLU A 169 -15.76 -28.24 -13.07
CA GLU A 169 -14.97 -28.30 -11.85
C GLU A 169 -14.50 -26.90 -11.43
N PRO A 170 -14.99 -26.34 -10.30
CA PRO A 170 -14.61 -24.99 -9.89
C PRO A 170 -13.17 -24.93 -9.35
N VAL A 171 -12.37 -23.98 -9.84
CA VAL A 171 -11.00 -23.71 -9.33
C VAL A 171 -11.04 -23.20 -7.89
N ASN A 172 -12.11 -22.49 -7.51
CA ASN A 172 -12.34 -22.03 -6.15
C ASN A 172 -13.80 -22.22 -5.71
N ARG A 173 -14.02 -22.34 -4.40
CA ARG A 173 -15.35 -22.55 -3.80
C ARG A 173 -16.36 -21.45 -4.10
N THR A 174 -15.91 -20.27 -4.53
CA THR A 174 -16.77 -19.13 -4.87
C THR A 174 -17.09 -19.04 -6.37
N GLN A 175 -16.50 -19.89 -7.21
CA GLN A 175 -16.70 -19.87 -8.65
C GLN A 175 -18.12 -20.37 -8.96
N ARG A 176 -18.88 -19.52 -9.66
CA ARG A 176 -20.29 -19.73 -10.02
C ARG A 176 -20.50 -20.04 -11.50
N TYR A 177 -19.46 -19.86 -12.32
CA TYR A 177 -19.52 -19.96 -13.77
C TYR A 177 -18.33 -20.77 -14.30
N CYS A 178 -18.57 -21.56 -15.33
CA CYS A 178 -17.55 -22.43 -15.93
C CYS A 178 -16.43 -21.65 -16.64
N SER A 179 -16.72 -20.44 -17.12
CA SER A 179 -15.76 -19.63 -17.87
C SER A 179 -15.91 -18.14 -17.58
N ARG A 180 -14.87 -17.36 -17.90
CA ARG A 180 -14.91 -15.89 -17.86
C ARG A 180 -15.95 -15.32 -18.82
N THR A 181 -16.22 -15.98 -19.94
CA THR A 181 -17.27 -15.60 -20.89
C THR A 181 -18.67 -15.79 -20.28
N CYS A 182 -18.93 -16.91 -19.60
CA CYS A 182 -20.19 -17.15 -18.90
C CYS A 182 -20.40 -16.19 -17.73
N PHE A 183 -19.34 -15.93 -16.94
CA PHE A 183 -19.36 -14.88 -15.92
C PHE A 183 -19.72 -13.53 -16.54
N GLY A 184 -19.01 -13.14 -17.61
CA GLY A 184 -19.26 -11.87 -18.29
C GLY A 184 -20.66 -11.75 -18.88
N ARG A 185 -21.26 -12.82 -19.41
CA ARG A 185 -22.63 -12.81 -19.93
C ARG A 185 -23.69 -12.78 -18.82
N ALA A 186 -23.49 -13.51 -17.73
CA ALA A 186 -24.40 -13.47 -16.59
C ALA A 186 -24.34 -12.15 -15.83
N ASP A 187 -23.14 -11.60 -15.62
CA ASP A 187 -22.92 -10.30 -14.99
C ASP A 187 -23.39 -9.15 -15.89
N ARG A 188 -23.44 -9.38 -17.21
CA ARG A 188 -24.07 -8.50 -18.21
C ARG A 188 -25.60 -8.56 -18.24
N ARG A 189 -26.27 -9.32 -17.37
CA ARG A 189 -27.68 -9.02 -17.02
C ARG A 189 -27.68 -7.73 -16.21
N LEU A 190 -27.33 -6.66 -16.91
CA LEU A 190 -27.12 -5.32 -16.40
C LEU A 190 -28.47 -4.86 -15.89
N ILE A 191 -28.54 -4.70 -14.58
CA ILE A 191 -29.65 -3.97 -13.97
C ILE A 191 -29.69 -2.62 -14.69
N SER A 192 -30.74 -2.40 -15.47
CA SER A 192 -30.98 -1.12 -16.10
C SER A 192 -31.07 -0.07 -15.00
N ARG A 193 -30.31 1.01 -15.13
CA ARG A 193 -30.34 2.14 -14.19
C ARG A 193 -30.59 3.41 -14.97
N ASP A 194 -31.24 4.37 -14.34
CA ASP A 194 -31.40 5.68 -14.94
C ASP A 194 -30.13 6.51 -14.77
N CYS A 195 -29.74 7.20 -15.83
CA CYS A 195 -28.60 8.11 -15.80
C CYS A 195 -28.88 9.29 -14.84
N LEU A 196 -27.99 9.55 -13.88
CA LEU A 196 -28.16 10.65 -12.92
C LEU A 196 -28.20 12.07 -13.53
N ILE A 197 -27.89 12.21 -14.83
CA ILE A 197 -27.87 13.51 -15.52
C ILE A 197 -29.01 13.66 -16.51
N CYS A 198 -29.27 12.66 -17.35
CA CYS A 198 -30.29 12.74 -18.39
C CYS A 198 -31.48 11.80 -18.18
N ALA A 199 -31.53 11.07 -17.05
CA ALA A 199 -32.56 10.10 -16.69
C ALA A 199 -32.79 8.93 -17.68
N ARG A 200 -32.05 8.86 -18.80
CA ARG A 200 -32.18 7.75 -19.75
C ARG A 200 -31.74 6.42 -19.11
N PRO A 201 -32.50 5.34 -19.28
CA PRO A 201 -32.11 4.03 -18.81
C PRO A 201 -30.87 3.57 -19.56
N PHE A 202 -29.89 3.04 -18.83
CA PHE A 202 -28.66 2.50 -19.41
C PHE A 202 -28.15 1.32 -18.60
N SER A 203 -27.27 0.54 -19.23
CA SER A 203 -26.73 -0.69 -18.68
C SER A 203 -25.26 -0.49 -18.24
N PRO A 204 -24.98 -0.12 -16.97
CA PRO A 204 -23.67 0.34 -16.53
C PRO A 204 -22.62 -0.78 -16.49
N LYS A 205 -21.48 -0.59 -17.15
CA LYS A 205 -20.30 -1.44 -16.93
C LYS A 205 -19.70 -1.12 -15.54
N GLY A 206 -20.07 -1.91 -14.52
CA GLY A 206 -19.58 -1.74 -13.14
C GLY A 206 -20.29 -0.64 -12.35
N PRO A 207 -19.59 0.17 -11.53
CA PRO A 207 -20.22 1.18 -10.66
C PRO A 207 -20.56 2.50 -11.38
N ALA A 208 -20.68 2.50 -12.71
CA ALA A 208 -21.00 3.70 -13.48
C ALA A 208 -22.39 4.25 -13.10
N LYS A 209 -22.48 5.58 -12.97
CA LYS A 209 -23.70 6.30 -12.57
C LYS A 209 -24.30 7.16 -13.70
N CYS A 210 -23.64 7.20 -14.85
CA CYS A 210 -24.01 8.01 -16.00
C CYS A 210 -23.91 7.16 -17.27
N CYS A 211 -24.77 7.43 -18.26
CA CYS A 211 -24.87 6.63 -19.48
C CYS A 211 -23.69 6.77 -20.47
N GLY A 212 -22.95 7.87 -20.42
CA GLY A 212 -21.88 8.16 -21.38
C GLY A 212 -20.93 9.28 -20.94
N PRO A 213 -19.88 9.56 -21.74
CA PRO A 213 -18.82 10.52 -21.40
C PRO A 213 -19.36 11.93 -21.16
N ASP A 214 -20.36 12.37 -21.93
CA ASP A 214 -20.95 13.71 -21.77
C ASP A 214 -21.68 13.87 -20.44
N CYS A 215 -22.46 12.87 -20.04
CA CYS A 215 -23.11 12.85 -18.74
C CYS A 215 -22.09 12.69 -17.59
N ILE A 216 -20.96 12.04 -17.82
CA ILE A 216 -19.86 11.98 -16.82
C ILE A 216 -19.23 13.36 -16.66
N ALA A 217 -18.92 14.05 -17.76
CA ALA A 217 -18.38 15.40 -17.76
C ALA A 217 -19.35 16.38 -17.10
N GLU A 218 -20.64 16.31 -17.43
CA GLU A 218 -21.67 17.16 -16.83
C GLU A 218 -21.83 16.92 -15.34
N LYS A 219 -21.84 15.66 -14.91
CA LYS A 219 -21.85 15.34 -13.48
C LYS A 219 -20.63 15.92 -12.76
N ARG A 220 -19.43 15.81 -13.34
CA ARG A 220 -18.21 16.43 -12.79
C ARG A 220 -18.36 17.95 -12.69
N ARG A 221 -18.91 18.60 -13.72
CA ARG A 221 -19.20 20.06 -13.70
C ARG A 221 -20.17 20.42 -12.56
N ARG A 222 -21.27 19.69 -12.39
CA ARG A 222 -22.23 19.90 -11.29
C ARG A 222 -21.58 19.74 -9.91
N THR A 223 -20.85 18.64 -9.69
CA THR A 223 -20.13 18.41 -8.43
C THR A 223 -19.09 19.50 -8.16
N LEU A 224 -18.35 19.96 -9.17
CA LEU A 224 -17.39 21.05 -9.00
C LEU A 224 -18.08 22.37 -8.66
N ARG A 225 -19.23 22.67 -9.27
CA ARG A 225 -20.05 23.84 -8.91
C ARG A 225 -20.53 23.77 -7.47
N GLU A 226 -21.05 22.63 -7.02
CA GLU A 226 -21.47 22.42 -5.63
C GLU A 226 -20.32 22.56 -4.63
N VAL A 227 -19.17 21.94 -4.91
CA VAL A 227 -17.98 22.06 -4.06
C VAL A 227 -17.49 23.51 -4.01
N ASN A 228 -17.46 24.19 -5.16
CA ASN A 228 -17.07 25.61 -5.22
C ASN A 228 -18.07 26.50 -4.50
N ALA A 229 -19.38 26.23 -4.59
CA ALA A 229 -20.40 26.95 -3.85
C ALA A 229 -20.21 26.80 -2.34
N ARG A 230 -19.94 25.57 -1.86
CA ARG A 230 -19.65 25.30 -0.44
C ARG A 230 -18.33 25.89 0.03
N ARG A 231 -17.30 25.92 -0.84
CA ARG A 231 -15.97 26.46 -0.53
C ARG A 231 -15.88 27.98 -0.57
N ARG A 232 -16.91 28.69 -1.06
CA ARG A 232 -16.98 30.15 -0.98
C ARG A 232 -17.29 30.58 0.46
N VAL A 233 -16.39 30.26 1.38
CA VAL A 233 -16.25 31.04 2.62
C VAL A 233 -15.61 32.36 2.19
N TRP A 234 -16.41 33.41 2.19
CA TRP A 234 -15.92 34.75 1.89
C TRP A 234 -15.16 35.27 3.11
N HIS A 235 -13.85 35.46 2.95
CA HIS A 235 -13.03 36.10 3.96
C HIS A 235 -13.08 37.61 3.76
N THR A 236 -13.50 38.34 4.79
CA THR A 236 -13.40 39.81 4.85
C THR A 236 -11.97 40.18 5.25
N LYS A 237 -11.30 41.02 4.46
CA LYS A 237 -9.89 41.43 4.67
C LYS A 237 -9.67 42.87 4.28
N ALA A 238 -8.64 43.52 4.84
CA ALA A 238 -8.17 44.82 4.37
C ALA A 238 -7.15 44.64 3.23
N CYS A 239 -7.20 45.52 2.22
CA CYS A 239 -6.22 45.55 1.13
C CYS A 239 -4.86 46.01 1.64
N ALA A 240 -3.79 45.25 1.38
CA ALA A 240 -2.44 45.61 1.80
C ALA A 240 -1.83 46.85 1.12
N ILE A 241 -2.54 47.47 0.16
CA ILE A 241 -2.09 48.67 -0.56
C ILE A 241 -2.92 49.89 -0.18
N CYS A 242 -4.26 49.81 -0.32
CA CYS A 242 -5.14 50.94 -0.07
C CYS A 242 -5.93 50.86 1.25
N GLY A 243 -5.79 49.78 2.02
CA GLY A 243 -6.52 49.57 3.28
C GLY A 243 -8.01 49.21 3.14
N SER A 244 -8.61 49.29 1.95
CA SER A 244 -10.05 49.04 1.79
C SER A 244 -10.44 47.61 2.15
N VAL A 245 -11.57 47.46 2.85
CA VAL A 245 -12.11 46.16 3.23
C VAL A 245 -12.78 45.49 2.03
N PHE A 246 -12.41 44.26 1.72
CA PHE A 246 -12.97 43.48 0.61
C PHE A 246 -13.24 42.03 1.00
N LYS A 247 -14.14 41.37 0.27
CA LYS A 247 -14.46 39.95 0.44
C LYS A 247 -13.73 39.13 -0.62
N SER A 248 -13.04 38.06 -0.20
CA SER A 248 -12.39 37.13 -1.13
C SER A 248 -12.70 35.68 -0.81
N ALA A 249 -12.96 34.90 -1.85
CA ALA A 249 -13.07 33.44 -1.75
C ALA A 249 -11.70 32.75 -1.55
N ARG A 250 -10.58 33.47 -1.72
CA ARG A 250 -9.23 32.92 -1.50
C ARG A 250 -8.70 33.38 -0.14
N SER A 251 -8.41 32.42 0.73
CA SER A 251 -7.77 32.67 2.02
C SER A 251 -6.38 33.34 1.91
N VAL A 252 -5.76 33.34 0.73
CA VAL A 252 -4.47 33.97 0.45
C VAL A 252 -4.56 35.30 -0.30
N ALA A 253 -5.76 35.80 -0.64
CA ALA A 253 -5.88 37.10 -1.31
C ALA A 253 -5.46 38.23 -0.36
N LEU A 254 -4.60 39.14 -0.84
CA LEU A 254 -4.07 40.29 -0.09
C LEU A 254 -4.55 41.65 -0.60
N TYR A 255 -5.18 41.69 -1.79
CA TYR A 255 -5.51 42.95 -2.49
C TYR A 255 -6.98 42.95 -2.94
N CYS A 256 -7.61 44.13 -2.93
CA CYS A 256 -9.05 44.30 -3.17
C CYS A 256 -9.51 44.17 -4.64
N GLY A 257 -8.62 43.82 -5.56
CA GLY A 257 -8.95 43.66 -6.99
C GLY A 257 -9.06 44.97 -7.78
N ASN A 258 -9.02 46.14 -7.14
CA ASN A 258 -8.94 47.43 -7.82
C ASN A 258 -7.72 47.43 -8.79
N PRO A 259 -7.89 47.80 -10.08
CA PRO A 259 -6.79 47.80 -11.05
C PRO A 259 -5.53 48.52 -10.59
N LYS A 260 -5.67 49.64 -9.85
CA LYS A 260 -4.53 50.38 -9.27
C LYS A 260 -3.77 49.55 -8.25
N CYS A 261 -4.47 48.90 -7.32
CA CYS A 261 -3.87 48.02 -6.31
C CYS A 261 -3.26 46.77 -6.96
N THR A 262 -3.91 46.18 -7.96
CA THR A 262 -3.38 45.00 -8.67
C THR A 262 -2.09 45.35 -9.42
N LYS A 263 -2.03 46.51 -10.08
CA LYS A 263 -0.82 46.99 -10.77
C LYS A 263 0.32 47.24 -9.79
N GLU A 264 0.05 47.89 -8.66
CA GLU A 264 1.06 48.17 -7.64
C GLU A 264 1.53 46.89 -6.92
N ALA A 265 0.63 45.94 -6.67
CA ALA A 265 0.99 44.61 -6.16
C ALA A 265 1.94 43.87 -7.11
N GLY A 266 1.68 43.94 -8.43
CA GLY A 266 2.57 43.39 -9.45
C GLY A 266 3.97 44.01 -9.40
N ARG A 267 4.06 45.35 -9.32
CA ARG A 267 5.34 46.07 -9.16
C ARG A 267 6.07 45.67 -7.88
N ARG A 268 5.37 45.54 -6.75
CA ARG A 268 5.96 45.10 -5.48
C ARG A 268 6.48 43.67 -5.55
N ALA A 269 5.73 42.76 -6.16
CA ALA A 269 6.16 41.37 -6.38
C ALA A 269 7.40 41.29 -7.27
N GLU A 270 7.46 42.08 -8.34
CA GLU A 270 8.62 42.16 -9.22
C GLU A 270 9.87 42.69 -8.49
N ARG A 271 9.72 43.74 -7.66
CA ARG A 271 10.81 44.25 -6.82
C ARG A 271 11.34 43.17 -5.87
N LEU A 272 10.45 42.46 -5.16
CA LEU A 272 10.85 41.38 -4.25
C LEU A 272 11.54 40.22 -4.98
N TYR A 273 11.07 39.86 -6.16
CA TYR A 273 11.72 38.85 -6.99
C TYR A 273 13.14 39.27 -7.39
N ARG A 274 13.32 40.52 -7.83
CA ARG A 274 14.65 41.05 -8.17
C ARG A 274 15.59 41.08 -6.96
N CYS A 275 15.11 41.47 -5.78
CA CYS A 275 15.89 41.41 -4.53
C CYS A 275 16.32 39.98 -4.20
N ARG A 276 15.39 39.01 -4.18
CA ARG A 276 15.71 37.60 -3.92
C ARG A 276 16.69 37.02 -4.92
N LYS A 277 16.56 37.39 -6.20
CA LYS A 277 17.48 36.95 -7.25
C LYS A 277 18.90 37.52 -7.02
N ARG A 278 19.01 38.77 -6.56
CA ARG A 278 20.29 39.38 -6.19
C ARG A 278 20.90 38.73 -4.95
N GLU A 279 20.11 38.48 -3.91
CA GLU A 279 20.54 37.76 -2.70
C GLU A 279 21.06 36.37 -3.04
N ALA A 280 20.33 35.61 -3.87
CA ALA A 280 20.76 34.29 -4.34
C ALA A 280 22.04 34.32 -5.19
N ALA A 281 22.32 35.42 -5.89
CA ALA A 281 23.57 35.61 -6.62
C ALA A 281 24.72 36.09 -5.71
N ALA A 282 24.39 36.82 -4.64
CA ALA A 282 25.35 37.36 -3.67
C ALA A 282 25.73 36.38 -2.56
N SER A 283 24.99 35.29 -2.40
CA SER A 283 25.45 34.08 -1.72
C SER A 283 26.00 33.11 -2.77
N PRO A 284 27.23 33.32 -3.30
CA PRO A 284 27.91 32.25 -4.02
C PRO A 284 27.91 31.07 -3.06
N GLY A 285 27.39 29.92 -3.51
CA GLY A 285 27.19 28.78 -2.64
C GLY A 285 28.45 28.58 -1.82
N GLU A 286 28.32 28.65 -0.49
CA GLU A 286 29.35 28.12 0.38
C GLU A 286 29.49 26.66 -0.03
N GLU A 287 30.49 26.42 -0.89
CA GLU A 287 31.05 25.10 -1.09
C GLU A 287 31.47 24.68 0.31
N GLY A 288 30.62 23.88 0.95
CA GLY A 288 30.86 23.43 2.31
C GLY A 288 32.29 22.89 2.38
N PRO A 289 33.01 23.20 3.48
CA PRO A 289 34.43 22.92 3.57
C PRO A 289 34.71 21.49 3.12
N PRO A 290 35.74 21.27 2.28
CA PRO A 290 36.12 19.93 1.88
C PRO A 290 36.27 19.09 3.16
N LEU A 291 35.51 18.00 3.23
CA LEU A 291 35.63 17.04 4.32
C LEU A 291 37.05 16.48 4.26
N GLU A 292 37.95 17.06 5.06
CA GLU A 292 39.22 16.44 5.38
C GLU A 292 38.91 15.08 5.98
N LEU A 293 39.15 14.04 5.17
CA LEU A 293 39.21 12.66 5.61
C LEU A 293 40.41 12.57 6.54
N ALA A 294 40.17 12.66 7.85
CA ALA A 294 41.13 12.26 8.85
C ALA A 294 41.51 10.81 8.57
N ALA A 295 42.75 10.60 8.18
CA ALA A 295 43.34 9.28 8.04
C ALA A 295 43.85 8.88 9.42
N ASP A 296 43.18 7.90 10.03
CA ASP A 296 43.68 7.07 11.13
C ASP A 296 43.44 5.60 10.77
#